data_AF-A0A7V3U6V3-F1
#
_entry.id   AF-A0A7V3U6V3-F1
#
_cell.length_a   1.000
_cell.length_b   1.000
_cell.length_c   1.000
_cell.angle_alpha   90.00
_cell.angle_beta   90.00
_cell.angle_gamma   90.00
#
_symmetry.space_group_name_H-M   'P 1'
#
loop_
_entity.id
_entity.type
_entity.pdbx_description
1 polymer ?
#
loop_
_entity_poly.entity_id
_entity_poly.type
_entity_poly.pdbx_seq_one_letter_code
_entity_poly.pdbx_strand_id
1 'polypeptide(L)'
;MIYPLGTVFTNAPGPQATRSIIGVIPFQILSGVGVYYLLEISKKLFKKFHIFFVTMVFLIIFLSFLKFWKLFTQYPLYSSDFWGWQYGPKEIISYFKKVDKYYDELIMSSMFNMPEIFFKFYNPEGCQKCKIGNLNSFHPVKKQLFALSLQEWENSFIFGKIITHRIIFYPDGKVAFLIGEIEKYDF
;
A
#
# COMPACT_ATOMS: atom_id res chain seq x y z
N MET A 1 25.74 -2.89 3.37
CA MET A 1 24.98 -4.13 3.08
C MET A 1 25.32 -4.57 1.67
N ILE A 2 25.69 -5.83 1.46
CA ILE A 2 25.88 -6.39 0.12
C ILE A 2 24.50 -6.81 -0.39
N TYR A 3 24.00 -6.14 -1.42
CA TYR A 3 22.73 -6.46 -2.06
C TYR A 3 22.90 -7.68 -2.99
N PRO A 4 21.94 -8.63 -3.06
CA PRO A 4 20.67 -8.74 -2.32
C PRO A 4 20.74 -9.67 -1.09
N LEU A 5 21.93 -9.94 -0.54
CA LEU A 5 22.11 -10.97 0.51
C LEU A 5 21.23 -10.72 1.75
N GLY A 6 21.08 -9.47 2.18
CA GLY A 6 20.27 -9.12 3.35
C GLY A 6 18.79 -9.52 3.23
N THR A 7 18.21 -9.47 2.03
CA THR A 7 16.80 -9.84 1.81
C THR A 7 16.63 -11.36 1.67
N VAL A 8 17.63 -12.04 1.09
CA VAL A 8 17.61 -13.51 0.90
C VAL A 8 17.62 -14.26 2.24
N PHE A 9 18.26 -13.71 3.26
CA PHE A 9 18.34 -14.33 4.59
C PHE A 9 17.26 -13.88 5.58
N THR A 10 16.28 -13.07 5.16
CA THR A 10 15.21 -12.59 6.04
C THR A 10 13.85 -13.12 5.59
N ASN A 11 13.20 -13.91 6.44
CA ASN A 11 11.79 -14.26 6.30
C ASN A 11 10.94 -13.11 6.85
N ALA A 12 10.71 -12.07 6.05
CA ALA A 12 9.79 -11.00 6.41
C ALA A 12 8.34 -11.45 6.19
N PRO A 13 7.44 -11.27 7.17
CA PRO A 13 6.01 -11.52 6.99
C PRO A 13 5.44 -10.40 6.11
N GLY A 14 5.23 -10.70 4.83
CA GLY A 14 4.59 -9.79 3.88
C GLY A 14 5.48 -9.44 2.67
N PRO A 15 4.87 -8.91 1.59
CA PRO A 15 5.59 -8.61 0.35
C PRO A 15 6.45 -7.34 0.50
N GLN A 16 7.71 -7.49 0.88
CA GLN A 16 8.63 -6.37 1.09
C GLN A 16 9.59 -6.16 -0.10
N ALA A 17 9.38 -5.09 -0.87
CA ALA A 17 10.28 -4.65 -1.93
C ALA A 17 11.24 -3.51 -1.51
N THR A 18 11.03 -2.92 -0.33
CA THR A 18 11.70 -1.69 0.12
C THR A 18 13.20 -1.87 0.33
N ARG A 19 13.63 -3.07 0.78
CA ARG A 19 15.05 -3.40 0.99
C ARG A 19 15.83 -3.61 -0.30
N SER A 20 15.15 -3.68 -1.45
CA SER A 20 15.78 -3.96 -2.74
C SER A 20 15.90 -2.76 -3.68
N ILE A 21 15.38 -1.60 -3.28
CA ILE A 21 15.28 -0.44 -4.18
C ILE A 21 16.65 0.11 -4.60
N ILE A 22 17.66 0.05 -3.73
CA ILE A 22 19.02 0.51 -4.03
C ILE A 22 19.67 -0.35 -5.13
N GLY A 23 19.31 -1.63 -5.21
CA GLY A 23 19.81 -2.54 -6.23
C GLY A 23 19.18 -2.34 -7.61
N VAL A 24 18.09 -1.57 -7.72
CA VAL A 24 17.39 -1.40 -9.01
C VAL A 24 18.31 -0.78 -10.06
N ILE A 25 19.02 0.30 -9.71
CA ILE A 25 19.85 1.04 -10.67
C ILE A 25 21.05 0.21 -11.15
N PRO A 26 21.90 -0.37 -10.28
CA PRO A 26 23.06 -1.14 -10.76
C PRO A 26 22.66 -2.37 -11.60
N PHE A 27 21.58 -3.07 -11.23
CA PHE A 27 21.14 -4.26 -11.96
C PHE A 27 20.53 -3.95 -13.32
N GLN A 28 19.83 -2.82 -13.45
CA GLN A 28 19.36 -2.35 -14.77
C GLN A 28 20.54 -2.06 -15.70
N ILE A 29 21.58 -1.38 -15.19
CA ILE A 29 22.80 -1.08 -15.96
C ILE A 29 23.51 -2.37 -16.38
N LEU A 30 23.80 -3.27 -15.42
CA LEU A 30 24.47 -4.54 -15.69
C LEU A 30 23.68 -5.41 -16.68
N SER A 31 22.34 -5.44 -16.57
CA SER A 31 21.50 -6.19 -17.50
C SER A 31 21.53 -5.60 -18.90
N GLY A 32 21.47 -4.26 -19.04
CA GLY A 32 21.57 -3.59 -20.33
C GLY A 32 22.92 -3.81 -21.02
N VAL A 33 24.01 -3.67 -20.26
CA VAL A 33 25.38 -3.94 -20.75
C VAL A 33 25.54 -5.41 -21.14
N GLY A 34 25.02 -6.34 -20.33
CA GLY A 34 25.06 -7.77 -20.63
C GLY A 34 24.32 -8.11 -21.93
N VAL A 35 23.11 -7.58 -22.12
CA VAL A 35 22.35 -7.75 -23.37
C VAL A 35 23.11 -7.16 -24.55
N TYR A 36 23.67 -5.96 -24.43
CA TYR A 36 24.46 -5.33 -25.49
C TYR A 36 25.62 -6.21 -25.96
N TYR A 37 26.48 -6.67 -25.03
CA TYR A 37 27.62 -7.51 -25.38
C TYR A 37 27.19 -8.88 -25.94
N LEU A 38 26.11 -9.46 -25.41
CA LEU A 38 25.54 -10.71 -25.91
C LEU A 38 25.07 -10.56 -27.37
N LEU A 39 24.45 -9.43 -27.73
CA LEU A 39 24.05 -9.15 -29.10
C LEU A 39 25.28 -8.96 -30.01
N GLU A 40 26.32 -8.25 -29.57
CA GLU A 40 27.57 -8.07 -30.33
C GLU A 40 28.31 -9.40 -30.58
N ILE A 41 28.40 -10.26 -29.56
CA ILE A 41 28.99 -11.60 -29.71
C ILE A 41 28.18 -12.44 -30.70
N SER A 42 26.85 -12.36 -30.64
CA SER A 42 25.98 -13.12 -31.55
C SER A 42 26.16 -12.72 -33.02
N LYS A 43 26.43 -11.43 -33.32
CA LYS A 43 26.76 -10.96 -34.68
C LYS A 43 28.00 -11.65 -35.23
N LYS A 44 28.98 -11.95 -34.37
CA LYS A 44 30.25 -12.57 -34.78
C LYS A 44 30.13 -14.08 -34.93
N LEU A 45 29.52 -14.76 -33.96
CA LEU A 45 29.44 -16.23 -33.89
C LEU A 45 28.30 -16.82 -34.73
N PHE A 46 27.16 -16.14 -34.80
CA PHE A 46 25.93 -16.67 -35.40
C PHE A 46 25.45 -15.82 -36.58
N LYS A 47 26.36 -15.34 -37.45
CA LYS A 47 26.03 -14.42 -38.57
C LYS A 47 24.77 -14.80 -39.35
N LYS A 48 24.62 -16.08 -39.73
CA LYS A 48 23.47 -16.58 -40.50
C LYS A 48 22.16 -16.62 -39.69
N PHE A 49 22.25 -16.73 -38.36
CA PHE A 49 21.11 -16.87 -37.44
C PHE A 49 20.95 -15.66 -36.50
N HIS A 50 21.69 -14.57 -36.73
CA HIS A 50 21.74 -13.43 -35.81
C HIS A 50 20.35 -12.81 -35.62
N ILE A 51 19.60 -12.60 -36.70
CA ILE A 51 18.23 -12.06 -36.64
C ILE A 51 17.34 -12.99 -35.81
N PHE A 52 17.41 -14.31 -36.02
CA PHE A 52 16.65 -15.27 -35.23
C PHE A 52 17.00 -15.20 -33.74
N PHE A 53 18.29 -15.13 -33.41
CA PHE A 53 18.77 -15.00 -32.04
C PHE A 53 18.30 -13.71 -31.36
N VAL A 54 18.42 -12.56 -32.05
CA VAL A 54 17.92 -11.26 -31.58
C VAL A 54 16.42 -11.35 -31.29
N THR A 55 15.64 -11.90 -32.23
CA THR A 55 14.20 -12.10 -32.08
C THR A 55 13.88 -12.98 -30.86
N MET A 56 14.63 -14.06 -30.64
CA MET A 56 14.45 -14.92 -29.45
C MET A 56 14.74 -14.18 -28.15
N VAL A 57 15.81 -13.38 -28.09
CA VAL A 57 16.14 -12.56 -26.90
C VAL A 57 15.00 -11.58 -26.60
N PHE A 58 14.53 -10.84 -27.60
CA PHE A 58 13.42 -9.90 -27.42
C PHE A 58 12.11 -10.61 -27.05
N LEU A 59 11.84 -11.79 -27.64
CA LEU A 59 10.68 -12.60 -27.28
C LEU A 59 10.73 -13.02 -25.81
N ILE A 60 11.89 -13.47 -25.31
CA ILE A 60 12.06 -13.84 -23.90
C ILE A 60 11.83 -12.62 -22.99
N ILE A 61 12.41 -11.47 -23.33
CA ILE A 61 12.19 -10.22 -22.57
C ILE A 61 10.70 -9.85 -22.56
N PHE A 62 10.03 -9.96 -23.71
CA PHE A 62 8.61 -9.66 -23.84
C PHE A 62 7.74 -10.63 -23.02
N LEU A 63 8.00 -11.94 -23.08
CA LEU A 63 7.30 -12.93 -22.26
C LEU A 63 7.53 -12.70 -20.76
N SER A 64 8.75 -12.33 -20.37
CA SER A 64 9.09 -11.94 -19.00
C SER A 64 8.30 -10.70 -18.57
N PHE A 65 8.19 -9.70 -19.44
CA PHE A 65 7.38 -8.51 -19.21
C PHE A 65 5.89 -8.83 -19.05
N LEU A 66 5.31 -9.70 -19.89
CA LEU A 66 3.91 -10.12 -19.75
C LEU A 66 3.65 -10.80 -18.40
N LYS A 67 4.58 -11.66 -17.96
CA LYS A 67 4.50 -12.30 -16.64
C LYS A 67 4.59 -11.25 -15.52
N PHE A 68 5.54 -10.33 -15.61
CA PHE A 68 5.66 -9.22 -14.66
C PHE A 68 4.38 -8.38 -14.62
N TRP A 69 3.82 -8.01 -15.77
CA TRP A 69 2.61 -7.21 -15.87
C TRP A 69 1.42 -7.89 -15.21
N LYS A 70 1.25 -9.20 -15.43
CA LYS A 70 0.22 -10.00 -14.75
C LYS A 70 0.39 -9.99 -13.23
N LEU A 71 1.61 -10.18 -12.73
CA LEU A 71 1.89 -10.15 -11.30
C LEU A 71 1.69 -8.75 -10.71
N PHE A 72 2.08 -7.72 -11.45
CA PHE A 72 1.91 -6.33 -11.05
C PHE A 72 0.44 -5.94 -10.91
N THR A 73 -0.43 -6.38 -11.82
CA THR A 73 -1.88 -6.11 -11.71
C THR A 73 -2.56 -6.92 -10.62
N GLN A 74 -2.05 -8.11 -10.29
CA GLN A 74 -2.53 -8.93 -9.18
C GLN A 74 -1.95 -8.51 -7.82
N TYR A 75 -0.85 -7.73 -7.83
CA TYR A 75 -0.14 -7.29 -6.62
C TYR A 75 -1.05 -6.68 -5.56
N PRO A 76 -1.99 -5.78 -5.88
CA PRO A 76 -2.85 -5.18 -4.88
C PRO A 76 -3.73 -6.19 -4.15
N LEU A 77 -4.13 -7.30 -4.78
CA LEU A 77 -5.06 -8.28 -4.19
C LEU A 77 -4.48 -9.03 -2.97
N TYR A 78 -3.16 -9.09 -2.84
CA TYR A 78 -2.51 -9.79 -1.73
C TYR A 78 -1.61 -8.87 -0.87
N SER A 79 -1.35 -7.64 -1.32
CA SER A 79 -0.42 -6.73 -0.66
C SER A 79 -1.10 -5.49 -0.08
N SER A 80 -2.39 -5.26 -0.35
CA SER A 80 -3.13 -4.09 0.12
C SER A 80 -3.51 -4.16 1.59
N ASP A 81 -3.44 -5.33 2.21
CA ASP A 81 -3.95 -5.57 3.55
C ASP A 81 -3.20 -4.76 4.62
N PHE A 82 -3.71 -4.84 5.85
CA PHE A 82 -3.24 -4.06 6.98
C PHE A 82 -1.76 -4.26 7.33
N TRP A 83 -1.23 -5.46 7.05
CA TRP A 83 0.16 -5.83 7.30
C TRP A 83 1.06 -5.72 6.05
N GLY A 84 0.47 -5.48 4.89
CA GLY A 84 1.13 -5.14 3.64
C GLY A 84 1.36 -3.64 3.49
N TRP A 85 0.94 -3.07 2.36
CA TRP A 85 1.11 -1.66 2.00
C TRP A 85 0.07 -0.72 2.61
N GLN A 86 -0.82 -1.24 3.47
CA GLN A 86 -1.74 -0.43 4.27
C GLN A 86 -2.65 0.46 3.41
N TYR A 87 -3.47 -0.17 2.58
CA TYR A 87 -4.50 0.52 1.80
C TYR A 87 -5.52 1.22 2.71
N GLY A 88 -6.19 2.27 2.23
CA GLY A 88 -7.27 2.96 2.95
C GLY A 88 -6.97 4.39 3.44
N PRO A 89 -5.74 4.76 3.86
CA PRO A 89 -5.48 6.10 4.38
C PRO A 89 -5.82 7.23 3.39
N LYS A 90 -5.62 7.01 2.08
CA LYS A 90 -6.00 7.98 1.04
C LYS A 90 -7.51 8.24 1.06
N GLU A 91 -8.31 7.17 1.10
CA GLU A 91 -9.76 7.20 1.08
C GLU A 91 -10.32 7.82 2.37
N ILE A 92 -9.72 7.47 3.52
CA ILE A 92 -10.04 8.04 4.85
C ILE A 92 -9.81 9.54 4.83
N ILE A 93 -8.60 9.98 4.48
CA ILE A 93 -8.22 11.39 4.51
C ILE A 93 -9.02 12.20 3.50
N SER A 94 -9.27 11.64 2.30
CA SER A 94 -10.15 12.27 1.31
C SER A 94 -11.57 12.46 1.84
N TYR A 95 -12.08 11.51 2.64
CA TYR A 95 -13.38 11.64 3.28
C TYR A 95 -13.37 12.70 4.37
N PHE A 96 -12.37 12.65 5.26
CA PHE A 96 -12.17 13.61 6.35
C PHE A 96 -12.16 15.04 5.83
N LYS A 97 -11.42 15.34 4.75
CA LYS A 97 -11.41 16.66 4.11
C LYS A 97 -12.81 17.16 3.70
N LYS A 98 -13.72 16.27 3.28
CA LYS A 98 -15.07 16.66 2.84
C LYS A 98 -16.00 16.97 4.01
N VAL A 99 -15.76 16.36 5.17
CA VAL A 99 -16.68 16.43 6.31
C VAL A 99 -16.12 17.19 7.51
N ASP A 100 -14.87 17.64 7.46
CA ASP A 100 -14.14 18.30 8.56
C ASP A 100 -14.91 19.42 9.27
N LYS A 101 -15.71 20.20 8.53
CA LYS A 101 -16.53 21.27 9.11
C LYS A 101 -17.64 20.79 10.06
N TYR A 102 -18.04 19.52 10.00
CA TYR A 102 -19.18 18.96 10.75
C TYR A 102 -18.79 18.21 12.02
N TYR A 103 -17.49 18.07 12.27
CA TYR A 103 -16.95 17.30 13.38
C TYR A 103 -15.99 18.15 14.19
N ASP A 104 -15.87 17.82 15.47
CA ASP A 104 -14.88 18.41 16.37
C ASP A 104 -13.54 17.69 16.19
N GLU A 105 -13.57 16.37 16.00
CA GLU A 105 -12.38 15.54 15.81
C GLU A 105 -12.62 14.44 14.77
N LEU A 106 -11.57 14.17 13.99
CA LEU A 106 -11.53 13.12 12.97
C LEU A 106 -10.40 12.16 13.34
N ILE A 107 -10.75 10.94 13.75
CA ILE A 107 -9.83 10.01 14.38
C ILE A 107 -9.54 8.87 13.41
N MET A 108 -8.29 8.76 12.97
CA MET A 108 -7.80 7.63 12.17
C MET A 108 -7.10 6.62 13.08
N SER A 109 -7.27 5.33 12.77
CA SER A 109 -6.63 4.24 13.51
C SER A 109 -5.15 4.47 13.80
N SER A 110 -4.75 4.21 15.04
CA SER A 110 -3.35 4.18 15.49
C SER A 110 -2.61 2.91 15.11
N MET A 111 -3.30 1.91 14.56
CA MET A 111 -2.71 0.60 14.28
C MET A 111 -1.85 0.60 13.01
N PHE A 112 -1.95 1.63 12.15
CA PHE A 112 -1.12 1.69 10.94
C PHE A 112 0.37 1.79 11.30
N ASN A 113 1.26 1.48 10.35
CA ASN A 113 2.70 1.66 10.54
C ASN A 113 3.03 3.13 10.32
N MET A 114 3.35 3.83 11.41
CA MET A 114 3.66 5.28 11.40
C MET A 114 2.50 6.11 10.79
N PRO A 115 1.29 6.04 11.39
CA PRO A 115 0.07 6.57 10.82
C PRO A 115 0.13 8.08 10.50
N GLU A 116 0.98 8.83 11.22
CA GLU A 116 1.11 10.28 11.05
C GLU A 116 1.62 10.66 9.66
N ILE A 117 2.34 9.75 8.97
CA ILE A 117 2.86 10.02 7.62
C ILE A 117 1.73 10.22 6.62
N PHE A 118 0.61 9.52 6.79
CA PHE A 118 -0.48 9.56 5.82
C PHE A 118 -1.15 10.93 5.79
N PHE A 119 -1.33 11.58 6.93
CA PHE A 119 -1.85 12.96 6.95
C PHE A 119 -0.93 13.93 6.24
N LYS A 120 0.39 13.83 6.47
CA LYS A 120 1.37 14.68 5.80
C LYS A 120 1.38 14.46 4.28
N PHE A 121 1.19 13.21 3.85
CA PHE A 121 1.23 12.83 2.45
C PHE A 121 -0.06 13.18 1.70
N TYR A 122 -1.23 12.82 2.23
CA TYR A 122 -2.51 12.98 1.55
C TYR A 122 -3.24 14.29 1.88
N ASN A 123 -2.79 15.01 2.92
CA ASN A 123 -3.29 16.33 3.24
C ASN A 123 -2.15 17.27 3.70
N PRO A 124 -1.25 17.67 2.78
CA PRO A 124 -0.06 18.46 3.12
C PRO A 124 -0.38 19.85 3.69
N GLU A 125 -1.59 20.38 3.41
CA GLU A 125 -2.11 21.62 3.99
C GLU A 125 -2.38 21.50 5.52
N GLY A 126 -2.40 20.27 6.03
CA GLY A 126 -2.67 19.96 7.42
C GLY A 126 -4.16 19.76 7.74
N CYS A 127 -4.42 19.18 8.90
CA CYS A 127 -5.75 19.01 9.46
C CYS A 127 -5.66 19.13 10.98
N GLN A 128 -6.16 20.24 11.53
CA GLN A 128 -6.05 20.53 12.97
C GLN A 128 -6.94 19.62 13.82
N LYS A 129 -8.06 19.16 13.25
CA LYS A 129 -9.02 18.27 13.92
C LYS A 129 -8.68 16.78 13.76
N CYS A 130 -7.72 16.46 12.89
CA CYS A 130 -7.32 15.10 12.62
C CYS A 130 -6.40 14.57 13.71
N LYS A 131 -6.71 13.39 14.23
CA LYS A 131 -5.94 12.74 15.28
C LYS A 131 -5.70 11.28 14.93
N ILE A 132 -4.62 10.75 15.48
CA ILE A 132 -4.35 9.32 15.52
C ILE A 132 -4.87 8.79 16.84
N GLY A 133 -5.66 7.72 16.78
CA GLY A 133 -6.25 7.14 17.97
C GLY A 133 -7.08 5.90 17.67
N ASN A 134 -7.90 5.54 18.64
CA ASN A 134 -8.80 4.40 18.60
C ASN A 134 -10.08 4.76 19.37
N LEU A 135 -10.94 3.77 19.62
CA LEU A 135 -12.22 4.01 20.31
C LEU A 135 -12.05 4.53 21.75
N ASN A 136 -10.91 4.29 22.42
CA ASN A 136 -10.64 4.88 23.74
C ASN A 136 -10.47 6.40 23.69
N SER A 137 -10.33 6.99 22.49
CA SER A 137 -10.33 8.44 22.29
C SER A 137 -11.73 9.05 22.29
N PHE A 138 -12.77 8.25 22.54
CA PHE A 138 -14.15 8.73 22.57
C PHE A 138 -14.39 9.74 23.71
N HIS A 139 -15.07 10.83 23.36
CA HIS A 139 -15.46 11.90 24.26
C HIS A 139 -16.96 12.17 24.09
N PRO A 140 -17.79 11.96 25.13
CA PRO A 140 -19.25 12.02 25.01
C PRO A 140 -19.79 13.43 24.70
N VAL A 141 -18.99 14.48 24.89
CA VAL A 141 -19.40 15.86 24.56
C VAL A 141 -19.10 16.20 23.10
N LYS A 142 -18.04 15.64 22.53
CA LYS A 142 -17.55 16.00 21.18
C LYS A 142 -18.27 15.20 20.11
N LYS A 143 -18.46 15.80 18.95
CA LYS A 143 -18.87 15.09 17.74
C LYS A 143 -17.63 14.55 17.02
N GLN A 144 -17.39 13.26 17.15
CA GLN A 144 -16.18 12.59 16.67
C GLN A 144 -16.52 11.59 15.56
N LEU A 145 -15.69 11.59 14.53
CA LEU A 145 -15.76 10.61 13.44
C LEU A 145 -14.55 9.68 13.50
N PHE A 146 -14.78 8.38 13.52
CA PHE A 146 -13.72 7.38 13.62
C PHE A 146 -13.57 6.65 12.29
N ALA A 147 -12.34 6.44 11.84
CA ALA A 147 -11.99 5.60 10.71
C ALA A 147 -11.07 4.46 11.18
N LEU A 148 -11.68 3.31 11.47
CA LEU A 148 -11.03 2.17 12.11
C LEU A 148 -11.31 0.88 11.34
N SER A 149 -10.43 -0.10 11.51
CA SER A 149 -10.61 -1.44 10.94
C SER A 149 -11.80 -2.15 11.59
N LEU A 150 -12.37 -3.14 10.90
CA LEU A 150 -13.49 -3.93 11.44
C LEU A 150 -13.14 -4.55 12.81
N GLN A 151 -11.93 -5.08 12.94
CA GLN A 151 -11.44 -5.68 14.18
C GLN A 151 -11.35 -4.67 15.34
N GLU A 152 -10.96 -3.42 15.07
CA GLU A 152 -10.94 -2.37 16.10
C GLU A 152 -12.35 -2.02 16.58
N TRP A 153 -13.33 -2.03 15.68
CA TRP A 153 -14.74 -1.84 16.04
C TRP A 153 -15.28 -3.00 16.88
N GLU A 154 -14.97 -4.24 16.52
CA GLU A 154 -15.43 -5.44 17.22
C GLU A 154 -14.79 -5.61 18.61
N ASN A 155 -13.52 -5.23 18.76
CA ASN A 155 -12.77 -5.42 20.01
C ASN A 155 -13.03 -4.33 21.07
N SER A 156 -13.88 -3.35 20.78
CA SER A 156 -14.13 -2.24 21.68
C SER A 156 -15.24 -2.55 22.67
N PHE A 157 -14.99 -2.23 23.94
CA PHE A 157 -15.96 -2.33 25.04
C PHE A 157 -17.00 -1.20 25.01
N ILE A 158 -17.02 -0.34 23.99
CA ILE A 158 -17.99 0.75 23.91
C ILE A 158 -19.35 0.19 23.47
N PHE A 159 -20.27 0.14 24.43
CA PHE A 159 -21.68 -0.21 24.26
C PHE A 159 -22.45 0.95 23.61
N GLY A 160 -22.06 1.33 22.38
CA GLY A 160 -22.68 2.38 21.59
C GLY A 160 -23.21 1.81 20.27
N LYS A 161 -24.36 2.29 19.77
CA LYS A 161 -24.77 1.96 18.41
C LYS A 161 -23.87 2.71 17.42
N ILE A 162 -23.25 1.99 16.50
CA ILE A 162 -22.34 2.57 15.52
C ILE A 162 -23.16 3.07 14.33
N ILE A 163 -23.05 4.37 14.02
CA ILE A 163 -23.63 4.95 12.81
C ILE A 163 -22.55 4.95 11.73
N THR A 164 -22.64 4.00 10.81
CA THR A 164 -21.68 3.88 9.70
C THR A 164 -22.04 4.88 8.61
N HIS A 165 -21.11 5.77 8.26
CA HIS A 165 -21.26 6.73 7.17
C HIS A 165 -20.60 6.25 5.88
N ARG A 166 -19.50 5.51 5.99
CA ARG A 166 -18.76 5.02 4.82
C ARG A 166 -18.01 3.73 5.13
N ILE A 167 -18.01 2.84 4.15
CA ILE A 167 -17.21 1.61 4.16
C ILE A 167 -16.11 1.75 3.11
N ILE A 168 -14.88 1.43 3.49
CA ILE A 168 -13.73 1.34 2.59
C ILE A 168 -13.43 -0.14 2.39
N PHE A 169 -13.29 -0.54 1.13
CA PHE A 169 -13.00 -1.92 0.75
C PHE A 169 -11.57 -2.04 0.24
N TYR A 170 -10.92 -3.15 0.56
CA TYR A 170 -9.70 -3.57 -0.11
C TYR A 170 -9.98 -3.90 -1.59
N PRO A 171 -8.95 -3.93 -2.45
CA PRO A 171 -9.06 -4.38 -3.84
C PRO A 171 -9.70 -5.77 -4.03
N ASP A 172 -9.62 -6.65 -3.04
CA ASP A 172 -10.25 -7.97 -3.06
C ASP A 172 -11.74 -7.96 -2.65
N GLY A 173 -12.29 -6.78 -2.33
CA GLY A 173 -13.69 -6.59 -1.94
C GLY A 173 -13.96 -6.79 -0.44
N LYS A 174 -12.97 -7.17 0.37
CA LYS A 174 -13.15 -7.26 1.82
C LYS A 174 -13.25 -5.87 2.44
N VAL A 175 -13.96 -5.77 3.56
CA VAL A 175 -14.03 -4.53 4.34
C VAL A 175 -12.65 -4.24 4.93
N ALA A 176 -12.10 -3.07 4.59
CA ALA A 176 -10.85 -2.57 5.13
C ALA A 176 -11.10 -1.73 6.38
N PHE A 177 -11.93 -0.68 6.23
CA PHE A 177 -12.21 0.27 7.28
C PHE A 177 -13.68 0.67 7.27
N LEU A 178 -14.20 0.94 8.45
CA LEU A 178 -15.50 1.58 8.64
C LEU A 178 -15.24 3.00 9.16
N ILE A 179 -15.89 3.96 8.51
CA ILE A 179 -15.95 5.33 8.97
C ILE A 179 -17.32 5.56 9.59
N GLY A 180 -17.33 5.83 10.89
CA GLY A 180 -18.56 5.91 11.67
C GLY A 180 -18.47 6.79 12.90
N GLU A 181 -19.65 7.13 13.41
CA GLU A 181 -19.86 7.80 14.68
C GLU A 181 -20.38 6.80 15.72
N ILE A 182 -20.20 7.14 17.00
CA ILE A 182 -20.81 6.41 18.10
C ILE A 182 -22.07 7.19 18.53
N GLU A 183 -23.24 6.56 18.40
CA GLU A 183 -24.51 7.11 18.88
C GLU A 183 -24.46 7.27 20.40
N LYS A 184 -24.71 8.48 20.90
CA LYS A 184 -24.79 8.73 22.34
C LYS A 184 -26.03 8.03 22.88
N TYR A 185 -25.89 7.27 23.96
CA TYR A 185 -27.04 6.92 24.78
C TYR A 185 -27.36 8.12 25.66
N ASP A 186 -28.56 8.69 25.48
CA ASP A 186 -29.15 9.59 26.45
C ASP A 186 -29.49 8.73 27.69
N PHE A 187 -28.71 8.90 28.77
CA PHE A 187 -29.01 8.32 30.09
C PHE A 187 -29.81 9.33 30.92
#